data_AF-A0A352N2X4-F1
#
_entry.id   AF-A0A352N2X4-F1
#
_cell.length_a   1.000
_cell.length_b   1.000
_cell.length_c   1.000
_cell.angle_alpha   90.00
_cell.angle_beta   90.00
_cell.angle_gamma   90.00
#
_symmetry.space_group_name_H-M   'P 1'
#
loop_
_entity.id
_entity.type
_entity.pdbx_description
1 polymer ?
#
loop_
_entity_poly.entity_id
_entity_poly.type
_entity_poly.pdbx_seq_one_letter_code
_entity_poly.pdbx_strand_id
1 'polypeptide(L)'
;MKMISIVFILLLALTGAQASGTSVEDGNGDAPAMVIIEYFYQPGCAECELISKFTIPSLDDRYSGRYRLTQFDIGKKENFIRLAYYQEKLGITANEPVCMILNRKYPFNGYKEIERGMPAKINEILSNGEEPAKDEYAPANARKIMEGRSGKITVAAVSAAGLVDGINPCVFSTLVFFMSVLAVSGVKGRRLLFFGLIYCLTCFITYFLLGLGILRFIKIFYGYEMMRTILNRGMFAVLLVFAIISFRDAWIFRKTGNAGGVLLQLPESLKKRIHNIIKKGTHFRYLATGALVTGFLVTLIESVCTGQVYVPALALMAKQDASSLKWIFYLLLYNVMFIIPLIAVFAAAYLGTGLATMRNWSKRDVVIGKIAMGIFFVILAVIMLLV
;
A
#
# COMPACT_ATOMS: atom_id res chain seq x y z
N MET A 1 28.43 -5.74 43.33
CA MET A 1 29.38 -4.82 42.67
C MET A 1 28.83 -4.51 41.28
N LYS A 2 27.89 -3.59 41.03
CA LYS A 2 27.65 -2.22 41.51
C LYS A 2 28.91 -1.34 41.53
N MET A 3 28.82 -0.25 40.76
CA MET A 3 29.37 1.08 41.08
C MET A 3 30.87 1.35 40.85
N ILE A 4 31.41 1.17 39.63
CA ILE A 4 32.72 1.80 39.29
C ILE A 4 32.75 2.53 37.93
N SER A 5 31.90 2.25 36.94
CA SER A 5 31.98 2.94 35.63
C SER A 5 31.26 4.30 35.51
N ILE A 6 30.60 4.80 36.56
CA ILE A 6 29.84 6.07 36.50
C ILE A 6 30.64 7.28 37.02
N VAL A 7 31.78 7.05 37.68
CA VAL A 7 32.58 8.14 38.28
C VAL A 7 33.57 8.78 37.30
N PHE A 8 33.89 8.12 36.17
CA PHE A 8 34.87 8.64 35.21
C PHE A 8 34.29 9.60 34.15
N ILE A 9 32.97 9.66 34.02
CA ILE A 9 32.29 10.51 33.02
C ILE A 9 31.86 11.86 33.61
N LEU A 10 31.82 12.01 34.95
CA LEU A 10 31.43 13.26 35.61
C LEU A 10 32.60 14.20 36.00
N LEU A 11 33.86 13.80 35.77
CA LEU A 11 35.05 14.58 36.15
C LEU A 11 35.73 15.33 34.98
N LEU A 12 35.20 15.22 33.76
CA LEU A 12 35.68 15.95 32.57
C LEU A 12 34.83 17.19 32.22
N ALA A 13 33.81 17.52 33.03
CA ALA A 13 32.90 18.64 32.79
C ALA A 13 33.19 19.89 33.65
N LEU A 14 34.36 19.97 34.33
CA LEU A 14 34.65 21.04 35.31
C LEU A 14 35.98 21.77 35.15
N THR A 15 36.72 21.57 34.05
CA THR A 15 37.89 22.42 33.75
C THR A 15 37.61 23.27 32.52
N GLY A 16 37.14 24.49 32.78
CA GLY A 16 37.16 25.56 31.80
C GLY A 16 38.60 25.84 31.37
N ALA A 17 38.79 25.88 30.05
CA ALA A 17 39.93 26.56 29.45
C ALA A 17 39.35 27.56 28.45
N GLN A 18 39.26 28.82 28.89
CA GLN A 18 39.20 29.96 27.98
C GLN A 18 40.50 29.96 27.19
N ALA A 19 40.43 29.57 25.91
CA ALA A 19 41.47 29.89 24.95
C ALA A 19 41.17 31.28 24.39
N SER A 20 41.79 32.29 25.00
CA SER A 20 42.01 33.59 24.39
C SER A 20 42.99 33.41 23.24
N GLY A 21 42.54 33.62 22.02
CA GLY A 21 43.35 33.51 20.81
C GLY A 21 42.85 34.50 19.77
N THR A 22 43.39 35.72 19.85
CA THR A 22 43.61 36.69 18.75
C THR A 22 42.51 36.80 17.70
N SER A 23 41.70 37.86 17.83
CA SER A 23 41.04 38.52 16.70
C SER A 23 42.09 38.92 15.67
N VAL A 24 42.18 38.12 14.61
CA VAL A 24 42.74 38.57 13.34
C VAL A 24 41.67 39.41 12.67
N GLU A 25 41.77 40.74 12.81
CA GLU A 25 41.25 41.65 11.79
C GLU A 25 42.08 41.39 10.53
N ASP A 26 41.51 40.68 9.57
CA ASP A 26 42.03 40.66 8.21
C ASP A 26 40.89 40.92 7.23
N GLY A 27 40.98 42.10 6.61
CA GLY A 27 40.66 42.31 5.21
C GLY A 27 39.21 42.10 4.79
N ASN A 28 38.53 43.21 4.52
CA ASN A 28 37.50 43.30 3.50
C ASN A 28 38.12 42.93 2.12
N GLY A 29 38.37 41.64 1.91
CA GLY A 29 38.69 41.03 0.65
C GLY A 29 37.44 40.32 0.15
N ASP A 30 36.82 40.90 -0.88
CA ASP A 30 35.62 40.41 -1.56
C ASP A 30 35.77 38.90 -1.86
N ALA A 31 35.17 38.05 -1.03
CA ALA A 31 35.18 36.62 -1.28
C ALA A 31 34.41 36.38 -2.58
N PRO A 32 35.00 35.72 -3.59
CA PRO A 32 34.36 35.60 -4.90
C PRO A 32 32.99 34.94 -4.73
N ALA A 33 31.96 35.57 -5.32
CA ALA A 33 30.59 35.06 -5.28
C ALA A 33 30.58 33.56 -5.62
N MET A 34 30.05 32.74 -4.71
CA MET A 34 30.09 31.28 -4.80
C MET A 34 28.68 30.71 -4.96
N VAL A 35 28.46 29.93 -6.01
CA VAL A 35 27.18 29.24 -6.25
C VAL A 35 27.19 27.87 -5.59
N ILE A 36 26.17 27.56 -4.78
CA ILE A 36 25.98 26.20 -4.24
C ILE A 36 25.15 25.39 -5.22
N ILE A 37 25.63 24.21 -5.60
CA ILE A 37 24.91 23.24 -6.43
C ILE A 37 24.70 21.97 -5.60
N GLU A 38 23.45 21.62 -5.32
CA GLU A 38 23.08 20.35 -4.70
C GLU A 38 22.57 19.40 -5.79
N TYR A 39 23.33 18.34 -6.09
CA TYR A 39 23.04 17.37 -7.13
C TYR A 39 22.48 16.08 -6.56
N PHE A 40 21.25 15.72 -6.93
CA PHE A 40 20.58 14.49 -6.54
C PHE A 40 20.62 13.48 -7.69
N TYR A 41 21.14 12.29 -7.42
CA TYR A 41 21.38 11.25 -8.43
C TYR A 41 21.19 9.85 -7.88
N GLN A 42 21.03 8.88 -8.77
CA GLN A 42 20.97 7.46 -8.41
C GLN A 42 22.01 6.65 -9.21
N PRO A 43 22.70 5.67 -8.58
CA PRO A 43 23.54 4.74 -9.32
C PRO A 43 22.74 3.97 -10.39
N GLY A 44 23.30 3.84 -11.60
CA GLY A 44 22.67 3.14 -12.73
C GLY A 44 21.69 3.98 -13.57
N CYS A 45 21.57 5.27 -13.29
CA CYS A 45 20.76 6.21 -14.07
C CYS A 45 21.55 6.75 -15.27
N ALA A 46 21.03 6.53 -16.50
CA ALA A 46 21.70 6.90 -17.74
C ALA A 46 21.95 8.43 -17.85
N GLU A 47 20.97 9.25 -17.47
CA GLU A 47 21.12 10.71 -17.48
C GLU A 47 22.11 11.22 -16.43
N CYS A 48 22.18 10.54 -15.29
CA CYS A 48 23.13 10.85 -14.22
C CYS A 48 24.57 10.63 -14.71
N GLU A 49 24.80 9.57 -15.47
CA GLU A 49 26.10 9.29 -16.07
C GLU A 49 26.51 10.34 -17.11
N LEU A 50 25.56 10.84 -17.92
CA LEU A 50 25.81 11.96 -18.84
C LEU A 50 26.21 13.23 -18.09
N ILE A 51 25.52 13.55 -16.98
CA ILE A 51 25.87 14.69 -16.13
C ILE A 51 27.28 14.54 -15.56
N SER A 52 27.61 13.36 -15.02
CA SER A 52 28.94 13.12 -14.46
C SER A 52 30.06 13.19 -15.51
N LYS A 53 29.79 12.76 -16.75
CA LYS A 53 30.79 12.73 -17.83
C LYS A 53 30.96 14.06 -18.57
N PHE A 54 29.89 14.84 -18.73
CA PHE A 54 29.91 16.04 -19.58
C PHE A 54 29.57 17.32 -18.83
N THR A 55 28.54 17.31 -17.98
CA THR A 55 28.05 18.52 -17.32
C THR A 55 28.98 18.96 -16.18
N ILE A 56 29.38 18.05 -15.28
CA ILE A 56 30.26 18.38 -14.14
C ILE A 56 31.63 18.89 -14.62
N PRO A 57 32.34 18.20 -15.54
CA PRO A 57 33.61 18.73 -16.06
C PRO A 57 33.45 20.11 -16.74
N SER A 58 32.35 20.32 -17.48
CA SER A 58 32.08 21.60 -18.10
C SER A 58 31.75 22.73 -17.10
N LEU A 59 31.27 22.38 -15.90
CA LEU A 59 31.14 23.34 -14.80
C LEU A 59 32.50 23.69 -14.20
N ASP A 60 33.38 22.70 -14.02
CA ASP A 60 34.76 22.93 -13.57
C ASP A 60 35.51 23.85 -14.52
N ASP A 61 35.45 23.62 -15.83
CA ASP A 61 36.14 24.43 -16.83
C ASP A 61 35.67 25.90 -16.84
N ARG A 62 34.36 26.13 -16.66
CA ARG A 62 33.74 27.46 -16.81
C ARG A 62 33.64 28.25 -15.50
N TYR A 63 33.54 27.55 -14.37
CA TYR A 63 33.21 28.14 -13.07
C TYR A 63 34.19 27.76 -11.97
N SER A 64 35.37 27.24 -12.29
CA SER A 64 36.42 26.88 -11.32
C SER A 64 36.57 27.94 -10.23
N GLY A 65 36.51 27.52 -8.96
CA GLY A 65 36.63 28.40 -7.79
C GLY A 65 35.40 29.26 -7.47
N ARG A 66 34.35 29.27 -8.31
CA ARG A 66 33.12 30.08 -8.15
C ARG A 66 31.87 29.26 -7.86
N TYR A 67 32.01 27.95 -7.64
CA TYR A 67 30.90 27.07 -7.27
C TYR A 67 31.32 25.98 -6.29
N ARG A 68 30.33 25.42 -5.58
CA ARG A 68 30.48 24.26 -4.69
C ARG A 68 29.42 23.23 -5.03
N LEU A 69 29.85 22.07 -5.51
CA LEU A 69 28.99 20.93 -5.81
C LEU A 69 28.92 19.95 -4.62
N THR A 70 27.71 19.66 -4.14
CA THR A 70 27.43 18.59 -3.18
C THR A 70 26.58 17.52 -3.86
N GLN A 71 27.00 16.27 -3.81
CA GLN A 71 26.29 15.16 -4.45
C GLN A 71 25.54 14.31 -3.42
N PHE A 72 24.29 13.98 -3.73
CA PHE A 72 23.37 13.22 -2.89
C PHE A 72 22.84 11.99 -3.64
N ASP A 73 23.32 10.81 -3.25
CA ASP A 73 22.81 9.53 -3.73
C ASP A 73 21.41 9.27 -3.14
N ILE A 74 20.36 9.34 -3.98
CA ILE A 74 18.96 9.13 -3.57
C ILE A 74 18.62 7.66 -3.28
N GLY A 75 19.53 6.73 -3.53
CA GLY A 75 19.44 5.36 -2.99
C GLY A 75 19.50 5.33 -1.46
N LYS A 76 20.08 6.37 -0.83
CA LYS A 76 20.10 6.54 0.63
C LYS A 76 18.86 7.28 1.11
N LYS A 77 18.22 6.74 2.14
CA LYS A 77 16.96 7.26 2.70
C LYS A 77 17.06 8.75 3.07
N GLU A 78 18.15 9.16 3.71
CA GLU A 78 18.37 10.54 4.18
C GLU A 78 18.43 11.55 3.02
N ASN A 79 19.04 11.15 1.90
CA ASN A 79 19.20 11.98 0.71
C ASN A 79 17.89 12.07 -0.09
N PHE A 80 17.16 10.95 -0.21
CA PHE A 80 15.83 10.94 -0.81
C PHE A 80 14.87 11.86 -0.04
N ILE A 81 14.94 11.83 1.29
CA ILE A 81 14.16 12.70 2.17
C ILE A 81 14.52 14.19 1.93
N ARG A 82 15.80 14.52 1.74
CA ARG A 82 16.27 15.87 1.39
C ARG A 82 15.73 16.32 0.02
N LEU A 83 15.76 15.45 -1.00
CA LEU A 83 15.17 15.76 -2.31
C LEU A 83 13.66 16.03 -2.19
N ALA A 84 12.92 15.19 -1.44
CA ALA A 84 11.49 15.35 -1.25
C ALA A 84 11.13 16.69 -0.58
N TYR A 85 11.94 17.14 0.40
CA TYR A 85 11.79 18.46 1.02
C TYR A 85 11.89 19.60 -0.01
N TYR A 86 12.90 19.56 -0.88
CA TYR A 86 13.05 20.58 -1.92
C TYR A 86 11.95 20.54 -2.97
N GLN A 87 11.50 19.35 -3.37
CA GLN A 87 10.39 19.22 -4.31
C GLN A 87 9.11 19.88 -3.79
N GLU A 88 8.82 19.76 -2.48
CA GLU A 88 7.67 20.44 -1.88
C GLU A 88 7.90 21.93 -1.74
N LYS A 89 9.06 22.36 -1.21
CA LYS A 89 9.39 23.78 -1.01
C LYS A 89 9.42 24.58 -2.31
N LEU A 90 9.91 23.96 -3.39
CA LEU A 90 10.13 24.61 -4.69
C LEU A 90 9.06 24.24 -5.72
N GLY A 91 8.02 23.49 -5.35
CA GLY A 91 6.90 23.15 -6.22
C GLY A 91 7.26 22.23 -7.40
N ILE A 92 8.28 21.38 -7.26
CA ILE A 92 8.70 20.42 -8.29
C ILE A 92 7.73 19.25 -8.31
N THR A 93 6.95 19.13 -9.39
CA THR A 93 5.93 18.09 -9.56
C THR A 93 6.33 16.99 -10.54
N ALA A 94 7.26 17.27 -11.46
CA ALA A 94 7.75 16.30 -12.43
C ALA A 94 8.72 15.30 -11.77
N ASN A 95 8.64 14.04 -12.20
CA ASN A 95 9.50 12.97 -11.68
C ASN A 95 10.57 12.63 -12.72
N GLU A 96 11.68 13.36 -12.66
CA GLU A 96 12.82 13.20 -13.57
C GLU A 96 13.97 12.42 -12.89
N PRO A 97 14.83 11.74 -13.66
CA PRO A 97 15.91 10.90 -13.11
C PRO A 97 17.01 11.67 -12.37
N VAL A 98 17.14 12.97 -12.65
CA VAL A 98 18.20 13.86 -12.14
C VAL A 98 17.61 15.18 -11.68
N CYS A 99 18.14 15.72 -10.59
CA CYS A 99 17.74 17.05 -10.11
C CYS A 99 18.96 17.78 -9.55
N MET A 100 19.13 19.04 -9.97
CA MET A 100 20.14 19.96 -9.42
C MET A 100 19.43 21.18 -8.84
N ILE A 101 19.89 21.64 -7.67
CA ILE A 101 19.32 22.82 -7.02
C ILE A 101 20.42 23.85 -6.81
N LEU A 102 20.26 25.02 -7.46
CA LEU A 102 21.18 26.15 -7.30
C LEU A 102 20.76 27.02 -6.13
N ASN A 103 21.74 27.37 -5.28
CA ASN A 103 21.59 28.26 -4.11
C ASN A 103 20.39 27.92 -3.21
N ARG A 104 19.95 26.64 -3.23
CA ARG A 104 18.78 26.12 -2.52
C ARG A 104 17.45 26.82 -2.88
N LYS A 105 17.40 27.47 -4.05
CA LYS A 105 16.27 28.29 -4.53
C LYS A 105 15.77 27.87 -5.91
N TYR A 106 16.68 27.51 -6.81
CA TYR A 106 16.34 27.30 -8.22
C TYR A 106 16.50 25.83 -8.59
N PRO A 107 15.41 25.09 -8.80
CA PRO A 107 15.46 23.70 -9.21
C PRO A 107 15.65 23.57 -10.72
N PHE A 108 16.48 22.62 -11.13
CA PHE A 108 16.65 22.16 -12.51
C PHE A 108 16.40 20.65 -12.52
N ASN A 109 15.23 20.26 -13.03
CA ASN A 109 14.74 18.88 -12.91
C ASN A 109 14.77 18.22 -14.28
N GLY A 110 15.64 17.22 -14.45
CA GLY A 110 15.88 16.54 -15.72
C GLY A 110 17.07 17.10 -16.51
N TYR A 111 17.67 16.23 -17.34
CA TYR A 111 18.91 16.53 -18.06
C TYR A 111 18.82 17.78 -18.95
N LYS A 112 17.71 17.95 -19.68
CA LYS A 112 17.53 19.07 -20.64
C LYS A 112 17.50 20.43 -19.96
N GLU A 113 16.85 20.53 -18.80
CA GLU A 113 16.79 21.77 -18.02
C GLU A 113 18.17 22.12 -17.46
N ILE A 114 18.89 21.11 -16.96
CA ILE A 114 20.25 21.25 -16.44
C ILE A 114 21.21 21.72 -17.55
N GLU A 115 21.16 21.11 -18.73
CA GLU A 115 22.08 21.45 -19.82
C GLU A 115 21.84 22.85 -20.40
N ARG A 116 20.57 23.22 -20.59
CA ARG A 116 20.21 24.47 -21.29
C ARG A 116 20.02 25.67 -20.37
N GLY A 117 19.37 25.47 -19.22
CA GLY A 117 18.93 26.56 -18.34
C GLY A 117 19.92 26.87 -17.22
N MET A 118 20.57 25.85 -16.68
CA MET A 118 21.42 26.01 -15.49
C MET A 118 22.60 26.96 -15.70
N PRO A 119 23.37 26.91 -16.81
CA PRO A 119 24.53 27.81 -16.99
C PRO A 119 24.13 29.30 -17.03
N ALA A 120 23.00 29.61 -17.68
CA ALA A 120 22.49 30.98 -17.72
C ALA A 120 22.14 31.48 -16.32
N LYS A 121 21.52 30.64 -15.49
CA LYS A 121 21.17 31.00 -14.12
C LYS A 121 22.39 31.13 -13.21
N ILE A 122 23.41 30.29 -13.38
CA ILE A 122 24.69 30.42 -12.66
C ILE A 122 25.32 31.79 -12.96
N ASN A 123 25.36 32.21 -14.23
CA ASN A 123 25.90 33.52 -14.61
C ASN A 123 25.10 34.68 -13.98
N GLU A 124 23.78 34.57 -13.95
CA GLU A 124 22.89 35.56 -13.33
C GLU A 124 23.18 35.69 -11.81
N ILE A 125 23.26 34.56 -11.10
CA ILE A 125 23.57 34.51 -9.66
C ILE A 125 24.94 35.14 -9.37
N LEU A 126 25.96 34.78 -10.15
CA LEU A 126 27.32 35.30 -9.99
C LEU A 126 27.40 36.81 -10.27
N SER A 127 26.67 37.30 -11.28
CA SER A 127 26.68 38.73 -11.64
C SER A 127 25.96 39.59 -10.61
N ASN A 128 24.90 39.05 -10.00
CA ASN A 128 24.11 39.75 -8.99
C ASN A 128 24.68 39.61 -7.57
N GLY A 129 25.73 38.79 -7.38
CA GLY A 129 26.26 38.46 -6.06
C GLY A 129 25.21 37.82 -5.14
N GLU A 130 24.27 37.06 -5.70
CA GLU A 130 23.14 36.55 -4.93
C GLU A 130 23.60 35.48 -3.93
N GLU A 131 23.37 35.73 -2.64
CA GLU A 131 23.72 34.78 -1.59
C GLU A 131 22.85 33.50 -1.61
N PRO A 132 23.44 32.33 -1.33
CA PRO A 132 22.70 31.10 -1.15
C PRO A 132 21.69 31.20 0.00
N ALA A 133 20.51 30.58 -0.14
CA ALA A 133 19.60 30.47 0.99
C ALA A 133 20.21 29.60 2.11
N LYS A 134 19.84 29.90 3.36
CA LYS A 134 20.21 29.09 4.52
C LYS A 134 19.72 27.65 4.37
N ASP A 135 20.50 26.70 4.90
CA ASP A 135 20.09 25.29 4.90
C ASP A 135 19.02 25.09 5.97
N GLU A 136 17.76 25.20 5.56
CA GLU A 136 16.60 24.97 6.44
C GLU A 136 16.20 23.49 6.50
N TYR A 137 16.95 22.61 5.82
CA TYR A 137 16.67 21.18 5.86
C TYR A 137 16.88 20.63 7.27
N ALA A 138 15.77 20.32 7.95
CA ALA A 138 15.75 19.57 9.19
C ALA A 138 15.17 18.17 8.93
N PRO A 139 15.88 17.08 9.31
CA PRO A 139 15.40 15.71 9.14
C PRO A 139 13.99 15.47 9.70
N ALA A 140 13.63 16.19 10.78
CA ALA A 140 12.30 16.12 11.41
C ALA A 140 11.16 16.65 10.52
N ASN A 141 11.39 17.72 9.76
CA ASN A 141 10.37 18.30 8.86
C ASN A 141 10.16 17.44 7.63
N ALA A 142 11.24 16.86 7.11
CA ALA A 142 11.19 16.02 5.93
C ALA A 142 10.54 14.64 6.20
N ARG A 143 10.55 14.16 7.46
CA ARG A 143 9.73 13.01 7.89
C ARG A 143 8.23 13.27 7.73
N LYS A 144 7.73 14.47 8.08
CA LYS A 144 6.31 14.85 7.90
C LYS A 144 5.89 14.88 6.43
N ILE A 145 6.76 15.40 5.56
CA ILE A 145 6.56 15.45 4.11
C ILE A 145 6.46 14.03 3.51
N MET A 146 7.36 13.14 3.92
CA MET A 146 7.35 11.72 3.52
C MET A 146 6.11 10.99 4.02
N GLU A 147 5.71 11.21 5.27
CA GLU A 147 4.47 10.65 5.82
C GLU A 147 3.24 11.13 5.04
N GLY A 148 3.23 12.39 4.59
CA GLY A 148 2.15 12.96 3.77
C GLY A 148 2.03 12.30 2.39
N ARG A 149 3.15 12.14 1.67
CA ARG A 149 3.16 11.49 0.33
C ARG A 149 2.91 9.98 0.42
N SER A 150 3.59 9.29 1.33
CA SER A 150 3.40 7.85 1.56
C SER A 150 1.98 7.54 2.05
N GLY A 151 1.41 8.41 2.89
CA GLY A 151 0.03 8.30 3.35
C GLY A 151 -0.97 8.34 2.20
N LYS A 152 -0.84 9.28 1.25
CA LYS A 152 -1.73 9.39 0.07
C LYS A 152 -1.66 8.15 -0.83
N ILE A 153 -0.46 7.68 -1.14
CA ILE A 153 -0.26 6.45 -1.94
C ILE A 153 -0.86 5.25 -1.22
N THR A 154 -0.67 5.16 0.11
CA THR A 154 -1.24 4.07 0.91
C THR A 154 -2.77 4.13 0.95
N VAL A 155 -3.40 5.31 1.10
CA VAL A 155 -4.86 5.45 1.03
C VAL A 155 -5.38 4.91 -0.30
N ALA A 156 -4.79 5.33 -1.41
CA ALA A 156 -5.21 4.90 -2.75
C ALA A 156 -5.04 3.38 -2.94
N ALA A 157 -3.87 2.85 -2.59
CA ALA A 157 -3.58 1.42 -2.70
C ALA A 157 -4.51 0.56 -1.83
N VAL A 158 -4.75 0.96 -0.57
CA VAL A 158 -5.65 0.27 0.36
C VAL A 158 -7.09 0.31 -0.13
N SER A 159 -7.53 1.44 -0.68
CA SER A 159 -8.89 1.59 -1.19
C SER A 159 -9.12 0.72 -2.43
N ALA A 160 -8.16 0.75 -3.36
CA ALA A 160 -8.19 -0.09 -4.56
C ALA A 160 -8.14 -1.59 -4.21
N ALA A 161 -7.27 -1.98 -3.27
CA ALA A 161 -7.17 -3.37 -2.82
C ALA A 161 -8.49 -3.85 -2.20
N GLY A 162 -9.10 -3.07 -1.30
CA GLY A 162 -10.39 -3.42 -0.71
C GLY A 162 -11.51 -3.54 -1.74
N LEU A 163 -11.55 -2.64 -2.74
CA LEU A 163 -12.58 -2.71 -3.80
C LEU A 163 -12.40 -3.92 -4.71
N VAL A 164 -11.17 -4.21 -5.13
CA VAL A 164 -10.83 -5.40 -5.93
C VAL A 164 -11.21 -6.67 -5.17
N ASP A 165 -10.92 -6.69 -3.87
CA ASP A 165 -11.26 -7.81 -3.00
C ASP A 165 -12.78 -8.01 -2.87
N GLY A 166 -13.53 -6.91 -2.72
CA GLY A 166 -14.99 -6.93 -2.67
C GLY A 166 -15.65 -7.39 -3.97
N ILE A 167 -14.98 -7.27 -5.12
CA ILE A 167 -15.47 -7.70 -6.45
C ILE A 167 -15.21 -9.21 -6.71
N ASN A 168 -14.66 -9.93 -5.74
CA ASN A 168 -14.30 -11.34 -5.89
C ASN A 168 -15.51 -12.24 -6.22
N PRO A 169 -15.46 -13.06 -7.29
CA PRO A 169 -16.57 -13.93 -7.70
C PRO A 169 -17.00 -14.96 -6.63
N CYS A 170 -16.14 -15.28 -5.66
CA CYS A 170 -16.47 -16.09 -4.49
C CYS A 170 -17.52 -15.39 -3.61
N VAL A 171 -17.29 -14.12 -3.28
CA VAL A 171 -18.20 -13.25 -2.51
C VAL A 171 -19.57 -13.16 -3.18
N PHE A 172 -19.58 -12.94 -4.50
CA PHE A 172 -20.82 -12.78 -5.27
C PHE A 172 -21.62 -14.08 -5.27
N SER A 173 -20.95 -15.21 -5.50
CA SER A 173 -21.60 -16.51 -5.58
C SER A 173 -22.25 -16.91 -4.26
N THR A 174 -21.57 -16.66 -3.13
CA THR A 174 -22.08 -16.99 -1.80
C THR A 174 -23.23 -16.07 -1.39
N LEU A 175 -23.17 -14.77 -1.72
CA LEU A 175 -24.28 -13.84 -1.51
C LEU A 175 -25.51 -14.23 -2.33
N VAL A 176 -25.35 -14.51 -3.63
CA VAL A 176 -26.46 -14.92 -4.51
C VAL A 176 -27.07 -16.25 -4.03
N PHE A 177 -26.25 -17.18 -3.57
CA PHE A 177 -26.71 -18.42 -2.95
C PHE A 177 -27.52 -18.15 -1.67
N PHE A 178 -27.00 -17.32 -0.76
CA PHE A 178 -27.68 -16.94 0.47
C PHE A 178 -29.04 -16.28 0.19
N MET A 179 -29.07 -15.34 -0.75
CA MET A 179 -30.31 -14.69 -1.21
C MET A 179 -31.31 -15.68 -1.82
N SER A 180 -30.82 -16.64 -2.59
CA SER A 180 -31.64 -17.71 -3.16
C SER A 180 -32.28 -18.57 -2.07
N VAL A 181 -31.53 -18.90 -1.01
CA VAL A 181 -32.05 -19.65 0.14
C VAL A 181 -33.11 -18.85 0.88
N LEU A 182 -32.89 -17.56 1.14
CA LEU A 182 -33.88 -16.69 1.80
C LEU A 182 -35.17 -16.58 0.97
N ALA A 183 -35.04 -16.40 -0.34
CA ALA A 183 -36.19 -16.31 -1.24
C ALA A 183 -37.01 -17.61 -1.28
N VAL A 184 -36.35 -18.78 -1.39
CA VAL A 184 -37.00 -20.09 -1.36
C VAL A 184 -37.64 -20.36 0.01
N SER A 185 -37.06 -19.83 1.08
CA SER A 185 -37.62 -19.90 2.44
C SER A 185 -38.81 -18.97 2.66
N GLY A 186 -39.31 -18.29 1.62
CA GLY A 186 -40.47 -17.41 1.67
C GLY A 186 -40.18 -16.05 2.34
N VAL A 187 -38.92 -15.70 2.56
CA VAL A 187 -38.52 -14.43 3.19
C VAL A 187 -38.67 -13.31 2.15
N LYS A 188 -39.54 -12.34 2.44
CA LYS A 188 -39.87 -11.22 1.52
C LYS A 188 -39.86 -9.87 2.25
N GLY A 189 -39.77 -8.79 1.48
CA GLY A 189 -39.90 -7.41 1.96
C GLY A 189 -38.89 -7.05 3.06
N ARG A 190 -39.34 -6.36 4.11
CA ARG A 190 -38.49 -5.89 5.22
C ARG A 190 -37.69 -7.00 5.91
N ARG A 191 -38.18 -8.24 5.94
CA ARG A 191 -37.44 -9.37 6.53
C ARG A 191 -36.22 -9.75 5.69
N LEU A 192 -36.34 -9.73 4.36
CA LEU A 192 -35.21 -9.99 3.46
C LEU A 192 -34.12 -8.93 3.63
N LEU A 193 -34.54 -7.66 3.72
CA LEU A 193 -33.65 -6.53 4.01
C LEU A 193 -32.88 -6.75 5.33
N PHE A 194 -33.60 -7.11 6.40
CA PHE A 194 -33.02 -7.33 7.72
C PHE A 194 -31.99 -8.46 7.73
N PHE A 195 -32.30 -9.64 7.19
CA PHE A 195 -31.36 -10.77 7.20
C PHE A 195 -30.16 -10.55 6.28
N GLY A 196 -30.33 -9.86 5.15
CA GLY A 196 -29.22 -9.49 4.29
C GLY A 196 -28.30 -8.44 4.90
N LEU A 197 -28.84 -7.47 5.64
CA LEU A 197 -28.02 -6.53 6.41
C LEU A 197 -27.25 -7.23 7.54
N ILE A 198 -27.88 -8.16 8.25
CA ILE A 198 -27.18 -8.99 9.24
C ILE A 198 -26.04 -9.76 8.60
N TYR A 199 -26.28 -10.37 7.43
CA TYR A 199 -25.24 -11.07 6.68
C TYR A 199 -24.07 -10.15 6.32
N CYS A 200 -24.33 -8.99 5.69
CA CYS A 200 -23.29 -8.02 5.33
C CYS A 200 -22.52 -7.52 6.56
N LEU A 201 -23.22 -7.20 7.64
CA LEU A 201 -22.60 -6.75 8.89
C LEU A 201 -21.71 -7.85 9.48
N THR A 202 -22.13 -9.10 9.43
CA THR A 202 -21.33 -10.23 9.90
C THR A 202 -20.07 -10.41 9.07
N CYS A 203 -20.17 -10.30 7.74
CA CYS A 203 -19.02 -10.34 6.85
C CYS A 203 -18.02 -9.22 7.20
N PHE A 204 -18.50 -7.98 7.33
CA PHE A 204 -17.67 -6.85 7.73
C PHE A 204 -16.96 -7.07 9.07
N ILE A 205 -17.69 -7.45 10.12
CA ILE A 205 -17.12 -7.66 11.46
C ILE A 205 -16.10 -8.81 11.43
N THR A 206 -16.43 -9.92 10.78
CA THR A 206 -15.55 -11.09 10.71
C THR A 206 -14.26 -10.75 9.97
N TYR A 207 -14.36 -10.06 8.84
CA TYR A 207 -13.20 -9.67 8.03
C TYR A 207 -12.31 -8.66 8.76
N PHE A 208 -12.92 -7.69 9.45
CA PHE A 208 -12.21 -6.73 10.27
C PHE A 208 -11.47 -7.40 11.43
N LEU A 209 -12.12 -8.32 12.16
CA LEU A 209 -11.48 -9.07 13.26
C LEU A 209 -10.35 -9.97 12.77
N LEU A 210 -10.53 -10.64 11.62
CA LEU A 210 -9.45 -11.41 10.97
C LEU A 210 -8.26 -10.50 10.64
N GLY A 211 -8.52 -9.32 10.08
CA GLY A 211 -7.49 -8.34 9.76
C GLY A 211 -6.72 -7.86 10.98
N LEU A 212 -7.41 -7.59 12.09
CA LEU A 212 -6.76 -7.25 13.36
C LEU A 212 -5.83 -8.37 13.85
N GLY A 213 -6.29 -9.62 13.76
CA GLY A 213 -5.50 -10.80 14.13
C GLY A 213 -4.24 -10.95 13.26
N ILE A 214 -4.42 -10.93 11.94
CA ILE A 214 -3.34 -11.09 10.97
C ILE A 214 -2.35 -9.93 11.06
N LEU A 215 -2.81 -8.69 11.17
CA LEU A 215 -1.94 -7.51 11.25
C LEU A 215 -1.11 -7.53 12.55
N ARG A 216 -1.70 -7.94 13.67
CA ARG A 216 -0.97 -8.12 14.93
C ARG A 216 0.10 -9.21 14.81
N PHE A 217 -0.23 -10.31 14.13
CA PHE A 217 0.74 -11.36 13.82
C PHE A 217 1.89 -10.82 12.97
N ILE A 218 1.59 -10.16 11.84
CA ILE A 218 2.60 -9.58 10.95
C ILE A 218 3.53 -8.61 11.70
N LYS A 219 2.98 -7.72 12.55
CA LYS A 219 3.80 -6.75 13.30
C LYS A 219 4.77 -7.38 14.29
N ILE A 220 4.38 -8.46 14.96
CA ILE A 220 5.27 -9.19 15.89
C ILE A 220 6.47 -9.77 15.12
N PHE A 221 6.24 -10.23 13.89
CA PHE A 221 7.25 -10.92 13.09
C PHE A 221 7.99 -10.03 12.08
N TYR A 222 7.58 -8.77 11.92
CA TYR A 222 8.18 -7.82 10.96
C TYR A 222 9.65 -7.49 11.27
N GLY A 223 10.14 -7.75 12.49
CA GLY A 223 11.53 -7.54 12.89
C GLY A 223 12.53 -8.60 12.41
N TYR A 224 12.08 -9.72 11.82
CA TYR A 224 12.96 -10.83 11.41
C TYR A 224 13.00 -10.96 9.88
N GLU A 225 14.09 -10.50 9.26
CA GLU A 225 14.38 -10.59 7.81
C GLU A 225 14.08 -12.00 7.22
N MET A 226 14.45 -13.05 7.96
CA MET A 226 14.24 -14.44 7.54
C MET A 226 12.77 -14.83 7.45
N MET A 227 11.91 -14.27 8.32
CA MET A 227 10.46 -14.53 8.29
C MET A 227 9.78 -13.87 7.09
N ARG A 228 10.30 -12.71 6.64
CA ARG A 228 9.79 -12.00 5.47
C ARG A 228 9.97 -12.82 4.19
N THR A 229 11.14 -13.43 3.99
CA THR A 229 11.40 -14.32 2.84
C THR A 229 10.55 -15.60 2.91
N ILE A 230 10.35 -16.16 4.11
CA ILE A 230 9.52 -17.35 4.32
C ILE A 230 8.04 -17.05 4.01
N LEU A 231 7.52 -15.92 4.49
CA LEU A 231 6.15 -15.48 4.20
C LEU A 231 5.94 -15.23 2.69
N ASN A 232 6.89 -14.58 2.02
CA ASN A 232 6.79 -14.31 0.58
C ASN A 232 6.81 -15.61 -0.26
N ARG A 233 7.74 -16.53 0.04
CA ARG A 233 7.83 -17.84 -0.64
C ARG A 233 6.65 -18.75 -0.31
N GLY A 234 6.20 -18.73 0.96
CA GLY A 234 5.04 -19.49 1.41
C GLY A 234 3.75 -19.02 0.75
N MET A 235 3.53 -17.71 0.66
CA MET A 235 2.41 -17.15 -0.09
C MET A 235 2.49 -17.54 -1.56
N PHE A 236 3.62 -17.36 -2.23
CA PHE A 236 3.80 -17.77 -3.63
C PHE A 236 3.38 -19.23 -3.88
N ALA A 237 3.81 -20.16 -3.02
CA ALA A 237 3.42 -21.57 -3.13
C ALA A 237 1.90 -21.77 -2.96
N VAL A 238 1.27 -21.08 -2.01
CA VAL A 238 -0.18 -21.12 -1.79
C VAL A 238 -0.94 -20.52 -2.98
N LEU A 239 -0.48 -19.40 -3.56
CA LEU A 239 -1.06 -18.78 -4.76
C LEU A 239 -1.08 -19.76 -5.93
N LEU A 240 0.03 -20.48 -6.13
CA LEU A 240 0.20 -21.44 -7.20
C LEU A 240 -0.74 -22.64 -7.03
N VAL A 241 -0.88 -23.14 -5.80
CA VAL A 241 -1.85 -24.20 -5.46
C VAL A 241 -3.29 -23.74 -5.74
N PHE A 242 -3.66 -22.52 -5.34
CA PHE A 242 -4.99 -21.97 -5.63
C PHE A 242 -5.24 -21.73 -7.12
N ALA A 243 -4.24 -21.29 -7.87
CA ALA A 243 -4.33 -21.19 -9.32
C ALA A 243 -4.62 -22.55 -9.96
N ILE A 244 -3.86 -23.59 -9.58
CA ILE A 244 -4.07 -24.98 -10.06
C ILE A 244 -5.49 -25.47 -9.73
N ILE A 245 -5.94 -25.26 -8.49
CA ILE A 245 -7.28 -25.66 -8.06
C ILE A 245 -8.35 -24.91 -8.86
N SER A 246 -8.22 -23.60 -9.07
CA SER A 246 -9.16 -22.80 -9.89
C SER A 246 -9.25 -23.29 -11.33
N PHE A 247 -8.12 -23.58 -11.98
CA PHE A 247 -8.12 -24.10 -13.35
C PHE A 247 -8.73 -25.51 -13.43
N ARG A 248 -8.43 -26.38 -12.45
CA ARG A 248 -9.05 -27.70 -12.35
C ARG A 248 -10.56 -27.61 -12.20
N ASP A 249 -11.03 -26.73 -11.33
CA ASP A 249 -12.44 -26.49 -11.06
C ASP A 249 -13.17 -25.89 -12.26
N ALA A 250 -12.52 -25.02 -13.05
CA ALA A 250 -13.05 -24.50 -14.31
C ALA A 250 -13.16 -25.61 -15.38
N TRP A 251 -12.15 -26.47 -15.46
CA TRP A 251 -12.13 -27.61 -16.39
C TRP A 251 -13.22 -28.63 -16.08
N ILE A 252 -13.38 -29.02 -14.81
CA ILE A 252 -14.41 -29.96 -14.37
C ILE A 252 -15.81 -29.40 -14.65
N PHE A 253 -16.05 -28.12 -14.33
CA PHE A 253 -17.35 -27.49 -14.56
C PHE A 253 -17.73 -27.40 -16.05
N ARG A 254 -16.73 -27.11 -16.91
CA ARG A 254 -16.89 -27.10 -18.36
C ARG A 254 -17.20 -28.48 -18.94
N LYS A 255 -16.72 -29.55 -18.30
CA LYS A 255 -16.89 -30.94 -18.77
C LYS A 255 -18.18 -31.60 -18.28
N THR A 256 -18.64 -31.29 -17.08
CA THR A 256 -19.80 -31.97 -16.47
C THR A 256 -21.10 -31.16 -16.50
N GLY A 257 -21.04 -29.83 -16.67
CA GLY A 257 -22.22 -28.96 -16.67
C GLY A 257 -23.05 -29.01 -15.37
N ASN A 258 -22.55 -29.70 -14.35
CA ASN A 258 -23.28 -30.06 -13.15
C ASN A 258 -22.58 -29.43 -11.96
N ALA A 259 -23.31 -28.58 -11.25
CA ALA A 259 -22.73 -27.79 -10.17
C ALA A 259 -22.30 -28.64 -8.96
N GLY A 260 -22.77 -29.90 -8.88
CA GLY A 260 -22.42 -30.86 -7.83
C GLY A 260 -21.00 -31.43 -7.88
N GLY A 261 -20.22 -31.17 -8.94
CA GLY A 261 -18.78 -31.50 -9.00
C GLY A 261 -17.86 -30.39 -8.49
N VAL A 262 -18.42 -29.26 -8.05
CA VAL A 262 -17.68 -28.12 -7.51
C VAL A 262 -17.40 -28.36 -6.03
N LEU A 263 -16.12 -28.44 -5.66
CA LEU A 263 -15.68 -28.70 -4.28
C LEU A 263 -16.16 -27.60 -3.31
N LEU A 264 -16.35 -26.37 -3.81
CA LEU A 264 -16.99 -25.25 -3.10
C LEU A 264 -18.51 -25.20 -3.35
N GLN A 265 -19.21 -26.28 -2.99
CA GLN A 265 -20.66 -26.20 -2.80
C GLN A 265 -21.05 -26.66 -1.41
N LEU A 266 -22.08 -26.01 -0.87
CA LEU A 266 -22.64 -26.34 0.43
C LEU A 266 -23.14 -27.80 0.42
N PRO A 267 -22.71 -28.65 1.37
CA PRO A 267 -23.07 -30.07 1.39
C PRO A 267 -24.58 -30.29 1.37
N GLU A 268 -25.06 -31.27 0.59
CA GLU A 268 -26.48 -31.64 0.47
C GLU A 268 -27.14 -31.94 1.83
N SER A 269 -26.36 -32.42 2.80
CA SER A 269 -26.77 -32.64 4.18
C SER A 269 -27.24 -31.36 4.89
N LEU A 270 -26.63 -30.22 4.56
CA LEU A 270 -26.97 -28.93 5.14
C LEU A 270 -28.23 -28.34 4.48
N LYS A 271 -28.40 -28.52 3.15
CA LYS A 271 -29.66 -28.20 2.44
C LYS A 271 -30.87 -28.94 3.03
N LYS A 272 -30.73 -30.25 3.30
CA LYS A 272 -31.79 -31.07 3.88
C LYS A 272 -32.13 -30.67 5.32
N ARG A 273 -31.12 -30.35 6.14
CA ARG A 273 -31.34 -29.84 7.51
C ARG A 273 -32.07 -28.50 7.52
N ILE A 274 -31.70 -27.59 6.63
CA ILE A 274 -32.36 -26.29 6.47
C ILE A 274 -33.84 -26.49 6.08
N HIS A 275 -34.14 -27.36 5.12
CA HIS A 275 -35.53 -27.67 4.72
C HIS A 275 -36.39 -28.24 5.87
N ASN A 276 -35.83 -29.10 6.71
CA ASN A 276 -36.56 -29.67 7.86
C ASN A 276 -36.81 -28.66 8.99
N ILE A 277 -35.91 -27.68 9.17
CA ILE A 277 -36.08 -26.59 10.14
C ILE A 277 -37.16 -25.60 9.67
N ILE A 278 -37.23 -25.33 8.36
CA ILE A 278 -38.24 -24.45 7.74
C ILE A 278 -39.65 -25.03 7.87
N LYS A 279 -39.83 -26.35 7.75
CA LYS A 279 -41.14 -27.00 7.79
C LYS A 279 -41.82 -27.01 9.17
N LYS A 280 -41.09 -26.74 10.25
CA LYS A 280 -41.59 -26.79 11.64
C LYS A 280 -41.96 -25.43 12.26
N GLY A 281 -42.06 -24.37 11.46
CA GLY A 281 -42.43 -23.04 11.94
C GLY A 281 -41.20 -22.28 12.43
N THR A 282 -40.59 -21.52 11.51
CA THR A 282 -39.36 -20.77 11.75
C THR A 282 -39.57 -19.56 12.66
N HIS A 283 -39.21 -19.70 13.93
CA HIS A 283 -39.01 -18.55 14.82
C HIS A 283 -37.94 -17.61 14.21
N PHE A 284 -38.22 -16.31 14.18
CA PHE A 284 -37.32 -15.23 13.68
C PHE A 284 -35.86 -15.38 14.16
N ARG A 285 -35.67 -15.90 15.38
CA ARG A 285 -34.37 -16.17 16.01
C ARG A 285 -33.50 -17.17 15.24
N TYR A 286 -34.08 -18.24 14.68
CA TYR A 286 -33.31 -19.26 13.95
C TYR A 286 -32.80 -18.77 12.60
N LEU A 287 -33.52 -17.85 11.97
CA LEU A 287 -33.13 -17.28 10.69
C LEU A 287 -32.04 -16.20 10.87
N ALA A 288 -32.10 -15.44 11.98
CA ALA A 288 -31.05 -14.50 12.35
C ALA A 288 -29.74 -15.23 12.71
N THR A 289 -29.81 -16.29 13.52
CA THR A 289 -28.63 -17.12 13.83
C THR A 289 -28.10 -17.83 12.59
N GLY A 290 -28.97 -18.29 11.69
CA GLY A 290 -28.58 -18.84 10.39
C GLY A 290 -27.81 -17.84 9.54
N ALA A 291 -28.27 -16.58 9.45
CA ALA A 291 -27.59 -15.51 8.72
C ALA A 291 -26.22 -15.17 9.34
N LEU A 292 -26.13 -15.07 10.66
CA LEU A 292 -24.87 -14.84 11.39
C LEU A 292 -23.86 -15.99 11.14
N VAL A 293 -24.27 -17.24 11.39
CA VAL A 293 -23.36 -18.39 11.23
C VAL A 293 -22.92 -18.56 9.78
N THR A 294 -23.85 -18.38 8.83
CA THR A 294 -23.53 -18.45 7.40
C THR A 294 -22.59 -17.32 7.00
N GLY A 295 -22.86 -16.08 7.40
CA GLY A 295 -21.99 -14.94 7.15
C GLY A 295 -20.58 -15.16 7.68
N PHE A 296 -20.45 -15.59 8.94
CA PHE A 296 -19.17 -15.89 9.57
C PHE A 296 -18.40 -17.00 8.82
N LEU A 297 -19.03 -18.15 8.59
CA LEU A 297 -18.37 -19.30 7.97
C LEU A 297 -17.99 -19.02 6.51
N VAL A 298 -18.86 -18.34 5.77
CA VAL A 298 -18.56 -17.92 4.40
C VAL A 298 -17.36 -16.98 4.38
N THR A 299 -17.34 -15.98 5.26
CA THR A 299 -16.23 -15.01 5.34
C THR A 299 -14.91 -15.69 5.71
N LEU A 300 -14.93 -16.72 6.57
CA LEU A 300 -13.75 -17.52 6.86
C LEU A 300 -13.23 -18.26 5.62
N ILE A 301 -14.10 -18.94 4.89
CA ILE A 301 -13.71 -19.68 3.68
C ILE A 301 -13.22 -18.72 2.59
N GLU A 302 -13.87 -17.57 2.47
CA GLU A 302 -13.52 -16.52 1.54
C GLU A 302 -12.16 -15.88 1.87
N SER A 303 -11.86 -15.64 3.15
CA SER A 303 -10.57 -15.07 3.57
C SER A 303 -9.35 -15.87 3.10
N VAL A 304 -9.54 -17.16 2.80
CA VAL A 304 -8.52 -18.03 2.19
C VAL A 304 -8.28 -17.66 0.71
N CYS A 305 -9.33 -17.40 -0.06
CA CYS A 305 -9.21 -17.06 -1.48
C CYS A 305 -8.85 -15.59 -1.73
N THR A 306 -9.29 -14.69 -0.84
CA THR A 306 -8.97 -13.26 -0.85
C THR A 306 -7.67 -12.92 -0.13
N GLY A 307 -7.14 -13.84 0.67
CA GLY A 307 -5.90 -13.68 1.45
C GLY A 307 -4.71 -13.20 0.60
N GLN A 308 -4.75 -13.43 -0.70
CA GLN A 308 -3.75 -12.97 -1.65
C GLN A 308 -3.72 -11.45 -1.85
N VAL A 309 -4.88 -10.79 -1.82
CA VAL A 309 -4.99 -9.32 -1.87
C VAL A 309 -4.93 -8.76 -0.46
N TYR A 310 -5.56 -9.45 0.48
CA TYR A 310 -5.69 -8.99 1.85
C TYR A 310 -4.35 -8.98 2.60
N VAL A 311 -3.55 -10.05 2.52
CA VAL A 311 -2.28 -10.14 3.27
C VAL A 311 -1.25 -9.11 2.81
N PRO A 312 -1.00 -8.87 1.50
CA PRO A 312 -0.12 -7.79 1.06
C PRO A 312 -0.60 -6.40 1.49
N ALA A 313 -1.92 -6.15 1.45
CA ALA A 313 -2.48 -4.89 1.93
C ALA A 313 -2.22 -4.71 3.43
N LEU A 314 -2.41 -5.75 4.25
CA LEU A 314 -2.09 -5.73 5.68
C LEU A 314 -0.57 -5.58 5.92
N ALA A 315 0.27 -6.19 5.10
CA ALA A 315 1.72 -6.06 5.18
C ALA A 315 2.18 -4.63 4.85
N LEU A 316 1.54 -3.96 3.88
CA LEU A 316 1.79 -2.55 3.58
C LEU A 316 1.40 -1.65 4.77
N MET A 317 0.24 -1.90 5.38
CA MET A 317 -0.20 -1.18 6.59
C MET A 317 0.71 -1.42 7.79
N ALA A 318 1.28 -2.63 7.92
CA ALA A 318 2.17 -2.98 9.02
C ALA A 318 3.51 -2.23 9.00
N LYS A 319 3.92 -1.69 7.83
CA LYS A 319 5.14 -0.87 7.70
C LYS A 319 5.04 0.52 8.33
N GLN A 320 3.83 0.97 8.67
CA GLN A 320 3.61 2.26 9.31
C GLN A 320 3.91 2.20 10.80
N ASP A 321 4.39 3.31 11.36
CA ASP A 321 4.82 3.43 12.75
C ASP A 321 3.78 2.84 13.73
N ALA A 322 4.24 1.91 14.58
CA ALA A 322 3.38 1.13 15.47
C ALA A 322 2.61 1.97 16.49
N SER A 323 3.13 3.14 16.87
CA SER A 323 2.51 4.07 17.83
C SER A 323 1.35 4.91 17.25
N SER A 324 1.15 4.89 15.93
CA SER A 324 0.05 5.62 15.29
C SER A 324 -1.20 4.76 15.16
N LEU A 325 -2.40 5.27 15.48
CA LEU A 325 -3.70 4.62 15.20
C LEU A 325 -4.05 4.58 13.70
N LYS A 326 -3.17 5.12 12.82
CA LYS A 326 -3.36 5.20 11.37
C LYS A 326 -3.61 3.83 10.72
N TRP A 327 -2.96 2.76 11.17
CA TRP A 327 -3.15 1.42 10.61
C TRP A 327 -4.56 0.86 10.87
N ILE A 328 -5.21 1.21 11.99
CA ILE A 328 -6.61 0.83 12.26
C ILE A 328 -7.53 1.53 11.26
N PHE A 329 -7.26 2.81 10.98
CA PHE A 329 -8.01 3.56 9.98
C PHE A 329 -7.87 2.95 8.58
N TYR A 330 -6.65 2.56 8.17
CA TYR A 330 -6.45 1.87 6.89
C TYR A 330 -7.16 0.51 6.83
N LEU A 331 -7.13 -0.26 7.91
CA LEU A 331 -7.87 -1.51 7.99
C LEU A 331 -9.38 -1.28 7.86
N LEU A 332 -9.91 -0.27 8.56
CA LEU A 332 -11.32 0.09 8.46
C LEU A 332 -11.69 0.54 7.04
N LEU A 333 -10.87 1.39 6.43
CA LEU A 333 -11.04 1.85 5.05
C LEU A 333 -11.06 0.68 4.06
N TYR A 334 -10.13 -0.27 4.20
CA TYR A 334 -10.12 -1.50 3.40
C TYR A 334 -11.46 -2.24 3.51
N ASN A 335 -11.92 -2.48 4.75
CA ASN A 335 -13.14 -3.25 5.02
C ASN A 335 -14.40 -2.54 4.50
N VAL A 336 -14.42 -1.20 4.53
CA VAL A 336 -15.49 -0.40 3.93
C VAL A 336 -15.45 -0.52 2.40
N MET A 337 -14.29 -0.44 1.77
CA MET A 337 -14.19 -0.60 0.31
C MET A 337 -14.54 -2.02 -0.14
N PHE A 338 -14.22 -3.02 0.68
CA PHE A 338 -14.62 -4.41 0.48
C PHE A 338 -16.14 -4.63 0.56
N ILE A 339 -16.84 -4.01 1.52
CA ILE A 339 -18.27 -4.25 1.73
C ILE A 339 -19.18 -3.50 0.74
N ILE A 340 -18.68 -2.42 0.10
CA ILE A 340 -19.46 -1.61 -0.84
C ILE A 340 -19.98 -2.45 -2.03
N PRO A 341 -19.14 -3.21 -2.77
CA PRO A 341 -19.62 -4.10 -3.84
C PRO A 341 -20.67 -5.10 -3.34
N LEU A 342 -20.46 -5.70 -2.16
CA LEU A 342 -21.39 -6.67 -1.58
C LEU A 342 -22.77 -6.05 -1.31
N ILE A 343 -22.80 -4.86 -0.70
CA ILE A 343 -24.05 -4.13 -0.43
C ILE A 343 -24.74 -3.75 -1.75
N ALA A 344 -24.00 -3.34 -2.77
CA ALA A 344 -24.55 -3.00 -4.08
C ALA A 344 -25.25 -4.21 -4.73
N VAL A 345 -24.62 -5.39 -4.69
CA VAL A 345 -25.21 -6.64 -5.20
C VAL A 345 -26.44 -7.04 -4.40
N PHE A 346 -26.37 -6.94 -3.07
CA PHE A 346 -27.50 -7.22 -2.20
C PHE A 346 -28.69 -6.30 -2.51
N ALA A 347 -28.44 -5.00 -2.69
CA ALA A 347 -29.46 -4.02 -3.06
C ALA A 347 -30.07 -4.34 -4.43
N ALA A 348 -29.26 -4.69 -5.42
CA ALA A 348 -29.74 -5.10 -6.76
C ALA A 348 -30.61 -6.36 -6.72
N ALA A 349 -30.26 -7.33 -5.87
CA ALA A 349 -31.05 -8.54 -5.64
C ALA A 349 -32.34 -8.25 -4.88
N TYR A 350 -32.32 -7.32 -3.91
CA TYR A 350 -33.50 -6.90 -3.15
C TYR A 350 -34.53 -6.15 -4.03
N LEU A 351 -34.07 -5.30 -4.95
CA LEU A 351 -34.91 -4.52 -5.86
C LEU A 351 -35.54 -5.36 -7.00
N GLY A 352 -35.25 -6.66 -7.08
CA GLY A 352 -36.00 -7.57 -7.93
C GLY A 352 -35.49 -7.73 -9.35
N THR A 353 -34.20 -7.50 -9.62
CA THR A 353 -33.58 -8.12 -10.80
C THR A 353 -33.70 -9.65 -10.62
N GLY A 354 -34.59 -10.28 -11.41
CA GLY A 354 -35.14 -11.59 -11.08
C GLY A 354 -34.09 -12.64 -10.67
N LEU A 355 -34.34 -13.36 -9.57
CA LEU A 355 -33.52 -14.50 -9.13
C LEU A 355 -33.26 -15.52 -10.25
N ALA A 356 -34.15 -15.61 -11.24
CA ALA A 356 -33.98 -16.43 -12.44
C ALA A 356 -32.90 -15.89 -13.39
N THR A 357 -32.81 -14.57 -13.56
CA THR A 357 -31.80 -13.88 -14.37
C THR A 357 -30.43 -13.95 -13.70
N MET A 358 -30.35 -13.75 -12.37
CA MET A 358 -29.11 -13.92 -11.60
C MET A 358 -28.61 -15.37 -11.55
N ARG A 359 -29.50 -16.36 -11.49
CA ARG A 359 -29.14 -17.78 -11.53
C ARG A 359 -28.65 -18.23 -12.92
N ASN A 360 -29.19 -17.67 -14.00
CA ASN A 360 -28.70 -17.92 -15.35
C ASN A 360 -27.39 -17.19 -15.66
N TRP A 361 -27.20 -15.98 -15.14
CA TRP A 361 -25.92 -15.24 -15.20
C TRP A 361 -24.82 -15.99 -14.42
N SER A 362 -25.12 -16.43 -13.19
CA SER A 362 -24.21 -17.26 -12.38
C SER A 362 -23.85 -18.59 -13.06
N LYS A 363 -24.79 -19.28 -13.73
CA LYS A 363 -24.46 -20.52 -14.46
C LYS A 363 -23.62 -20.31 -15.72
N ARG A 364 -23.80 -19.20 -16.45
CA ARG A 364 -23.04 -18.89 -17.68
C ARG A 364 -21.63 -18.39 -17.39
N ASP A 365 -21.47 -17.64 -16.31
CA ASP A 365 -20.24 -16.89 -16.04
C ASP A 365 -19.36 -17.48 -14.95
N VAL A 366 -19.75 -18.57 -14.26
CA VAL A 366 -18.88 -19.26 -13.28
C VAL A 366 -17.58 -19.76 -13.92
N VAL A 367 -17.61 -20.20 -15.18
CA VAL A 367 -16.38 -20.62 -15.89
C VAL A 367 -15.50 -19.42 -16.21
N ILE A 368 -16.08 -18.31 -16.65
CA ILE A 368 -15.37 -17.06 -16.95
C ILE A 368 -14.78 -16.46 -15.68
N GLY A 369 -15.55 -16.43 -14.58
CA GLY A 369 -15.11 -15.99 -13.26
C GLY A 369 -14.00 -16.87 -12.69
N LYS A 370 -14.08 -18.20 -12.84
CA LYS A 370 -12.99 -19.11 -12.39
C LYS A 370 -11.72 -18.99 -13.23
N ILE A 371 -11.85 -18.79 -14.55
CA ILE A 371 -10.70 -18.54 -15.43
C ILE A 371 -10.08 -17.17 -15.12
N ALA A 372 -10.89 -16.12 -14.95
CA ALA A 372 -10.43 -14.80 -14.57
C ALA A 372 -9.70 -14.81 -13.21
N MET A 373 -10.21 -15.56 -12.23
CA MET A 373 -9.53 -15.76 -10.94
C MET A 373 -8.24 -16.55 -11.07
N GLY A 374 -8.21 -17.62 -11.88
CA GLY A 374 -6.98 -18.35 -12.18
C GLY A 374 -5.91 -17.47 -12.81
N ILE A 375 -6.29 -16.64 -13.79
CA ILE A 375 -5.40 -15.65 -14.44
C ILE A 375 -4.92 -14.60 -13.43
N PHE A 376 -5.83 -14.06 -12.61
CA PHE A 376 -5.50 -13.09 -11.57
C PHE A 376 -4.48 -13.65 -10.56
N PHE A 377 -4.68 -14.89 -10.09
CA PHE A 377 -3.75 -15.57 -9.18
C PHE A 377 -2.37 -15.79 -9.81
N VAL A 378 -2.31 -16.10 -11.11
CA VAL A 378 -1.04 -16.24 -11.85
C VAL A 378 -0.33 -14.89 -11.98
N ILE A 379 -1.04 -13.82 -12.36
CA ILE A 379 -0.47 -12.47 -12.48
C ILE A 379 0.08 -12.02 -11.13
N LEU A 380 -0.67 -12.23 -10.04
CA LEU A 380 -0.24 -11.86 -8.70
C LEU A 380 0.97 -12.67 -8.23
N ALA A 381 1.03 -13.96 -8.54
CA ALA A 381 2.19 -14.81 -8.25
C ALA A 381 3.45 -14.35 -9.02
N VAL A 382 3.29 -13.93 -10.28
CA VAL A 382 4.40 -13.36 -11.08
C VAL A 382 4.88 -12.03 -10.50
N ILE A 383 3.96 -11.13 -10.13
CA ILE A 383 4.31 -9.85 -9.48
C ILE A 383 5.06 -10.10 -8.16
N MET A 384 4.62 -11.06 -7.33
CA MET A 384 5.34 -11.42 -6.10
C MET A 384 6.71 -12.05 -6.33
N LEU A 385 6.97 -12.62 -7.51
CA LEU A 385 8.29 -13.16 -7.86
C LEU A 385 9.23 -12.03 -8.31
N LEU A 386 8.68 -10.98 -8.92
CA LEU A 386 9.41 -9.80 -9.41
C LEU A 386 9.72 -8.75 -8.31
N VAL A 387 9.05 -8.82 -7.16
CA VAL A 387 9.19 -7.93 -5.98
C VAL A 387 9.95 -8.63 -4.86
#